data_AF-A0AAV7V4C1-F1
#
_entry.id   AF-A0AAV7V4C1-F1
#
_cell.length_a   1.000
_cell.length_b   1.000
_cell.length_c   1.000
_cell.angle_alpha   90.00
_cell.angle_beta   90.00
_cell.angle_gamma   90.00
#
_symmetry.space_group_name_H-M   'P 1'
#
loop_
_entity.id
_entity.type
_entity.pdbx_description
1 polymer ?
#
loop_
_entity_poly.entity_id
_entity_poly.type
_entity_poly.pdbx_seq_one_letter_code
_entity_poly.pdbx_strand_id
1 'polypeptide(L)'
;MMAGPGRRWGRHHSLQRDHPPPSAEEEGQNHPPEATIGGEVRPWRPNKSLFQRPSFVKQIEQAISRYLALNDVPGCSVSLLWEALKAVIRGELIAITATDNKIRKEKRETMTKQVLDLEQIHKCTGAPGIWRRLEAACTQLAGLDQDRAEYAPLRMHHSFYVGGKRMCWLLASCLCALR
;
A
#
# COMPACT_ATOMS: atom_id res chain seq x y z
N MET A 1 -9.75 -65.21 -59.12
CA MET A 1 -9.91 -64.32 -60.29
C MET A 1 -11.14 -63.45 -60.06
N MET A 2 -10.95 -62.11 -60.09
CA MET A 2 -11.83 -60.99 -60.55
C MET A 2 -13.37 -61.21 -60.58
N ALA A 3 -14.29 -60.30 -60.20
CA ALA A 3 -14.29 -58.85 -59.96
C ALA A 3 -15.65 -58.43 -59.33
N GLY A 4 -15.77 -57.21 -58.80
CA GLY A 4 -17.01 -56.42 -58.90
C GLY A 4 -17.39 -55.52 -57.71
N PRO A 5 -17.98 -54.32 -57.94
CA PRO A 5 -17.83 -53.15 -57.07
C PRO A 5 -19.10 -52.76 -56.27
N GLY A 6 -18.99 -51.91 -55.25
CA GLY A 6 -20.17 -51.46 -54.52
C GLY A 6 -20.03 -50.25 -53.59
N ARG A 7 -20.50 -49.10 -54.09
CA ARG A 7 -21.35 -48.08 -53.41
C ARG A 7 -20.68 -47.21 -52.32
N ARG A 8 -20.36 -45.94 -52.62
CA ARG A 8 -21.22 -44.73 -52.69
C ARG A 8 -21.37 -44.05 -51.32
N TRP A 9 -20.69 -42.92 -51.19
CA TRP A 9 -20.73 -41.97 -50.09
C TRP A 9 -22.08 -41.26 -49.98
N GLY A 10 -22.49 -40.95 -48.75
CA GLY A 10 -23.45 -39.89 -48.43
C GLY A 10 -24.28 -40.14 -47.18
N ARG A 11 -23.96 -39.45 -46.06
CA ARG A 11 -24.69 -38.27 -45.57
C ARG A 11 -24.45 -37.99 -44.08
N HIS A 12 -24.18 -36.71 -43.82
CA HIS A 12 -24.55 -35.87 -42.67
C HIS A 12 -24.43 -36.42 -41.25
N HIS A 13 -23.49 -35.85 -40.49
CA HIS A 13 -23.78 -35.38 -39.14
C HIS A 13 -23.12 -34.01 -38.94
N SER A 14 -23.95 -32.99 -38.78
CA SER A 14 -23.56 -31.63 -38.44
C SER A 14 -22.97 -31.61 -37.04
N LEU A 15 -21.79 -30.99 -36.87
CA LEU A 15 -21.21 -30.74 -35.56
C LEU A 15 -22.15 -29.88 -34.71
N GLN A 16 -22.55 -30.42 -33.57
CA GLN A 16 -23.11 -29.68 -32.44
C GLN A 16 -22.21 -28.48 -32.12
N ARG A 17 -22.80 -27.29 -31.98
CA ARG A 17 -22.13 -26.13 -31.39
C ARG A 17 -22.18 -26.29 -29.87
N ASP A 18 -21.02 -26.49 -29.26
CA ASP A 18 -20.87 -26.53 -27.81
C ASP A 18 -21.29 -25.19 -27.20
N HIS A 19 -22.19 -25.28 -26.22
CA HIS A 19 -22.59 -24.15 -25.38
C HIS A 19 -21.46 -23.82 -24.40
N PRO A 20 -21.12 -22.54 -24.16
CA PRO A 20 -20.17 -22.16 -23.12
C PRO A 20 -20.75 -22.44 -21.71
N PRO A 21 -19.92 -22.83 -20.72
CA PRO A 21 -20.40 -23.12 -19.38
C PRO A 21 -20.89 -21.84 -18.67
N PRO A 22 -21.86 -21.99 -17.75
CA PRO A 22 -22.48 -20.88 -17.04
C PRO A 22 -21.51 -20.20 -16.08
N SER A 23 -21.65 -18.88 -16.00
CA SER A 23 -20.97 -17.96 -15.10
C SER A 23 -20.79 -18.52 -13.68
N ALA A 24 -19.54 -18.59 -13.24
CA ALA A 24 -19.22 -18.75 -11.83
C ALA A 24 -19.52 -17.43 -11.10
N GLU A 25 -20.76 -17.30 -10.66
CA GLU A 25 -21.14 -16.33 -9.63
C GLU A 25 -20.91 -16.97 -8.24
N GLU A 26 -20.34 -16.16 -7.36
CA GLU A 26 -20.37 -16.24 -5.89
C GLU A 26 -19.52 -17.29 -5.15
N GLU A 27 -18.25 -16.95 -4.90
CA GLU A 27 -17.68 -17.13 -3.55
C GLU A 27 -17.48 -15.75 -2.91
N GLY A 28 -18.38 -15.42 -1.98
CA GLY A 28 -18.32 -14.19 -1.20
C GLY A 28 -17.09 -14.17 -0.30
N GLN A 29 -16.11 -13.35 -0.67
CA GLN A 29 -15.04 -12.93 0.23
C GLN A 29 -15.39 -11.53 0.74
N ASN A 30 -15.73 -11.45 2.02
CA ASN A 30 -15.87 -10.20 2.77
C ASN A 30 -14.48 -9.55 2.91
N HIS A 31 -14.05 -8.85 1.88
CA HIS A 31 -12.87 -7.99 1.94
C HIS A 31 -13.26 -6.63 2.55
N PRO A 32 -12.47 -6.07 3.49
CA PRO A 32 -12.68 -4.70 3.94
C PRO A 32 -12.49 -3.73 2.76
N PRO A 33 -13.15 -2.55 2.76
CA PRO A 33 -13.19 -1.66 1.61
C PRO A 33 -11.79 -1.12 1.30
N GLU A 34 -11.11 -1.77 0.36
CA GLU A 34 -9.83 -1.36 -0.19
C GLU A 34 -10.13 -0.26 -1.23
N ALA A 35 -9.47 0.90 -1.11
CA ALA A 35 -9.78 2.07 -1.93
C ALA A 35 -9.48 1.81 -3.42
N THR A 36 -10.52 1.45 -4.17
CA THR A 36 -10.46 1.17 -5.61
C THR A 36 -10.43 2.48 -6.41
N ILE A 37 -9.25 2.91 -6.82
CA ILE A 37 -9.09 3.90 -7.90
C ILE A 37 -8.58 3.12 -9.12
N GLY A 38 -9.47 2.76 -10.04
CA GLY A 38 -9.14 2.14 -11.34
C GLY A 38 -9.20 0.60 -11.41
N GLY A 39 -9.90 -0.07 -10.50
CA GLY A 39 -10.13 -1.54 -10.57
C GLY A 39 -8.97 -2.41 -10.06
N GLU A 40 -7.82 -1.82 -9.74
CA GLU A 40 -6.71 -2.54 -9.11
C GLU A 40 -6.77 -2.39 -7.59
N VAL A 41 -6.93 -3.52 -6.90
CA VAL A 41 -6.81 -3.62 -5.45
C VAL A 41 -5.35 -3.34 -5.08
N ARG A 42 -5.10 -2.20 -4.41
CA ARG A 42 -3.75 -1.84 -3.96
C ARG A 42 -3.47 -2.50 -2.61
N PRO A 43 -2.62 -3.53 -2.55
CA PRO A 43 -2.33 -4.20 -1.28
C PRO A 43 -1.73 -3.18 -0.31
N TRP A 44 -2.33 -3.05 0.87
CA TRP A 44 -1.78 -2.27 1.96
C TRP A 44 -0.34 -2.68 2.30
N ARG A 45 0.52 -1.70 2.58
CA ARG A 45 1.91 -1.93 2.95
C ARG A 45 2.31 -1.04 4.13
N PRO A 46 3.03 -1.59 5.12
CA PRO A 46 3.52 -0.81 6.23
C PRO A 46 4.70 0.09 5.80
N ASN A 47 4.83 1.25 6.45
CA ASN A 47 5.97 2.12 6.24
C ASN A 47 7.22 1.50 6.88
N LYS A 48 8.21 1.16 6.04
CA LYS A 48 9.46 0.50 6.48
C LYS A 48 10.27 1.33 7.47
N SER A 49 10.18 2.66 7.41
CA SER A 49 10.91 3.52 8.35
C SER A 49 10.41 3.41 9.80
N LEU A 50 9.19 2.89 10.01
CA LEU A 50 8.67 2.66 11.35
C LEU A 50 9.47 1.59 12.10
N PHE A 51 9.93 0.55 11.40
CA PHE A 51 10.71 -0.53 11.98
C PHE A 51 12.14 -0.13 12.37
N GLN A 52 12.62 1.04 11.91
CA GLN A 52 13.91 1.60 12.34
C GLN A 52 13.82 2.19 13.75
N ARG A 53 12.61 2.46 14.26
CA ARG A 53 12.40 3.02 15.59
C ARG A 53 12.37 1.88 16.62
N PRO A 54 13.33 1.80 17.58
CA PRO A 54 13.35 0.71 18.55
C PRO A 54 12.12 0.73 19.48
N SER A 55 11.57 1.91 19.75
CA SER A 55 10.31 2.06 20.51
C SER A 55 9.12 1.40 19.83
N PHE A 56 9.13 1.34 18.50
CA PHE A 56 8.06 0.74 17.72
C PHE A 56 8.16 -0.78 17.71
N VAL A 57 9.36 -1.31 17.51
CA VAL A 57 9.63 -2.75 17.57
C VAL A 57 9.16 -3.32 18.92
N LYS A 58 9.49 -2.65 20.03
CA LYS A 58 9.02 -3.04 21.37
C LYS A 58 7.49 -3.06 21.51
N GLN A 59 6.78 -2.11 20.90
CA GLN A 59 5.31 -2.08 20.95
C GLN A 59 4.72 -3.28 20.22
N ILE A 60 5.27 -3.63 19.06
CA ILE A 60 4.83 -4.80 18.28
C ILE A 60 5.17 -6.10 19.02
N GLU A 61 6.36 -6.22 19.60
CA GLU A 61 6.74 -7.37 20.44
C GLU A 61 5.79 -7.56 21.62
N GLN A 62 5.40 -6.47 22.29
CA GLN A 62 4.40 -6.51 23.37
C GLN A 62 3.03 -6.92 22.86
N ALA A 63 2.59 -6.41 21.70
CA ALA A 63 1.31 -6.79 21.10
C ALA A 63 1.27 -8.28 20.74
N ILE A 64 2.36 -8.81 20.15
CA ILE A 64 2.50 -10.24 19.85
C ILE A 64 2.43 -11.08 21.13
N SER A 65 3.19 -10.69 22.16
CA SER A 65 3.24 -11.41 23.44
C SER A 65 1.87 -11.45 24.12
N ARG A 66 1.15 -10.32 24.13
CA ARG A 66 -0.22 -10.25 24.68
C ARG A 66 -1.19 -11.12 23.90
N TYR A 67 -1.10 -11.10 22.56
CA TYR A 67 -1.97 -11.91 21.71
C TYR A 67 -1.75 -13.41 21.96
N LEU A 68 -0.49 -13.86 21.98
CA LEU A 68 -0.17 -15.27 22.20
C LEU A 68 -0.60 -15.73 23.60
N ALA A 69 -0.36 -14.92 24.64
CA ALA A 69 -0.76 -15.27 26.00
C ALA A 69 -2.28 -15.46 26.18
N LEU A 70 -3.10 -14.81 25.35
CA LEU A 70 -4.57 -14.86 25.43
C LEU A 70 -5.19 -15.91 24.51
N ASN A 71 -4.53 -16.24 23.39
CA ASN A 71 -5.14 -17.02 22.31
C ASN A 71 -4.45 -18.37 22.06
N ASP A 72 -3.29 -18.63 22.66
CA ASP A 72 -2.61 -19.93 22.60
C ASP A 72 -3.28 -20.94 23.55
N VAL A 73 -4.47 -21.40 23.15
CA VAL A 73 -5.28 -22.36 23.88
C VAL A 73 -5.19 -23.75 23.24
N PRO A 74 -5.22 -24.83 24.05
CA PRO A 74 -5.19 -26.19 23.52
C PRO A 74 -6.40 -26.45 22.61
N GLY A 75 -6.14 -26.82 21.36
CA GLY A 75 -7.17 -27.08 20.35
C GLY A 75 -7.31 -25.99 19.28
N CYS A 76 -6.61 -24.86 19.40
CA CYS A 76 -6.60 -23.83 18.35
C CYS A 76 -5.71 -24.24 17.17
N SER A 77 -6.20 -24.04 15.94
CA SER A 77 -5.39 -24.28 14.74
C SER A 77 -4.29 -23.22 14.63
N VAL A 78 -3.04 -23.66 14.45
CA VAL A 78 -1.87 -22.78 14.28
C VAL A 78 -2.07 -21.82 13.11
N SER A 79 -2.72 -22.26 12.03
CA SER A 79 -3.03 -21.40 10.87
C SER A 79 -3.98 -20.27 11.26
N LEU A 80 -5.05 -20.57 12.00
CA LEU A 80 -6.01 -19.57 12.45
C LEU A 80 -5.36 -18.57 13.42
N LEU A 81 -4.54 -19.08 14.35
CA LEU A 81 -3.79 -18.26 15.29
C LEU A 81 -2.87 -17.28 14.55
N TRP A 82 -2.20 -17.73 13.48
CA TRP A 82 -1.31 -16.90 12.66
C TRP A 82 -2.06 -15.88 11.81
N GLU A 83 -3.17 -16.25 11.18
CA GLU A 83 -4.01 -15.31 10.41
C GLU A 83 -4.55 -14.19 11.30
N ALA A 84 -5.05 -14.53 12.48
CA ALA A 84 -5.55 -13.55 13.44
C ALA A 84 -4.41 -12.69 14.04
N LEU A 85 -3.23 -13.27 14.32
CA LEU A 85 -2.07 -12.48 14.75
C LEU A 85 -1.66 -11.45 13.69
N LYS A 86 -1.61 -11.85 12.41
CA LYS A 86 -1.32 -10.93 11.30
C LYS A 86 -2.33 -9.79 11.22
N ALA A 87 -3.61 -10.08 11.43
CA ALA A 87 -4.66 -9.06 11.45
C ALA A 87 -4.48 -8.06 12.61
N VAL A 88 -4.15 -8.55 13.81
CA VAL A 88 -3.85 -7.72 14.99
C VAL A 88 -2.65 -6.81 14.72
N ILE A 89 -1.53 -7.37 14.28
CA ILE A 89 -0.32 -6.61 13.96
C ILE A 89 -0.64 -5.55 12.90
N ARG A 90 -1.39 -5.89 11.86
CA ARG A 90 -1.80 -4.92 10.83
C ARG A 90 -2.63 -3.79 11.42
N GLY A 91 -3.58 -4.09 12.31
CA GLY A 91 -4.37 -3.08 13.03
C GLY A 91 -3.49 -2.11 13.83
N GLU A 92 -2.54 -2.64 14.60
CA GLU A 92 -1.57 -1.85 15.36
C GLU A 92 -0.73 -0.95 14.45
N LEU A 93 -0.21 -1.50 13.36
CA LEU A 93 0.58 -0.75 12.38
C LEU A 93 -0.21 0.41 11.77
N ILE A 94 -1.49 0.18 11.44
CA ILE A 94 -2.39 1.22 10.91
C ILE A 94 -2.64 2.29 11.97
N ALA A 95 -2.96 1.91 13.21
CA ALA A 95 -3.27 2.83 14.30
C ALA A 95 -2.08 3.74 14.66
N ILE A 96 -0.89 3.16 14.76
CA ILE A 96 0.35 3.91 15.02
C ILE A 96 0.61 4.88 13.88
N THR A 97 0.56 4.42 12.63
CA THR A 97 0.82 5.26 11.46
C THR A 97 -0.19 6.41 11.36
N ALA A 98 -1.48 6.15 11.65
CA ALA A 98 -2.52 7.18 11.66
C ALA A 98 -2.25 8.25 12.73
N THR A 99 -1.87 7.83 13.94
CA THR A 99 -1.48 8.74 15.03
C THR A 99 -0.27 9.59 14.65
N ASP A 100 0.78 8.96 14.13
CA ASP A 100 1.99 9.62 13.66
C ASP A 100 1.68 10.66 12.56
N ASN A 101 0.78 10.33 11.63
CA ASN A 101 0.34 11.25 10.58
C ASN A 101 -0.47 12.42 11.12
N LYS A 102 -1.32 12.18 12.13
CA LYS A 102 -2.07 13.23 12.83
C LYS A 102 -1.13 14.21 13.52
N ILE A 103 -0.16 13.71 14.30
CA ILE A 103 0.83 14.56 14.99
C ILE A 103 1.63 15.40 13.98
N ARG A 104 2.09 14.79 12.87
CA ARG A 104 2.81 15.52 11.81
C ARG A 104 1.94 16.59 11.15
N LYS A 105 0.65 16.30 10.95
CA LYS A 105 -0.31 17.25 10.38
C LYS A 105 -0.54 18.43 11.32
N GLU A 106 -0.82 18.16 12.60
CA GLU A 106 -1.00 19.20 13.62
C GLU A 106 0.24 20.09 13.73
N LYS A 107 1.44 19.51 13.78
CA LYS A 107 2.70 20.27 13.81
C LYS A 107 2.83 21.23 12.62
N ARG A 108 2.50 20.78 11.40
CA ARG A 108 2.51 21.64 10.21
C ARG A 108 1.48 22.75 10.33
N GLU A 109 0.24 22.43 10.69
CA GLU A 109 -0.83 23.43 10.82
C GLU A 109 -0.48 24.51 11.86
N THR A 110 0.12 24.12 12.99
CA THR A 110 0.61 25.08 13.99
C THR A 110 1.69 25.99 13.40
N MET A 111 2.68 25.44 12.69
CA MET A 111 3.75 26.22 12.09
C MET A 111 3.24 27.14 10.98
N THR A 112 2.32 26.68 10.14
CA THR A 112 1.68 27.51 9.10
C THR A 112 0.91 28.68 9.72
N LYS A 113 0.15 28.43 10.80
CA LYS A 113 -0.53 29.52 11.54
C LYS A 113 0.47 30.53 12.10
N GLN A 114 1.56 30.06 12.70
CA GLN A 114 2.62 30.94 13.21
C GLN A 114 3.24 31.81 12.12
N VAL A 115 3.48 31.27 10.93
CA VAL A 115 3.96 32.04 9.77
C VAL A 115 2.94 33.12 9.40
N LEU A 116 1.66 32.76 9.22
CA LEU A 116 0.61 33.71 8.86
C LEU A 116 0.46 34.85 9.89
N ASP A 117 0.51 34.51 11.18
CA ASP A 117 0.44 35.50 12.26
C ASP A 117 1.65 36.44 12.22
N LEU A 118 2.85 35.91 12.02
CA LEU A 118 4.07 36.71 11.90
C LEU A 118 4.08 37.60 10.65
N GLU A 119 3.55 37.11 9.52
CA GLU A 119 3.39 37.91 8.30
C GLU A 119 2.45 39.10 8.55
N GLN A 120 1.33 38.85 9.22
CA GLN A 120 0.37 39.89 9.54
C GLN A 120 0.98 40.95 10.48
N ILE A 121 1.67 40.52 11.53
CA ILE A 121 2.35 41.43 12.46
C ILE A 121 3.44 42.22 11.72
N HIS A 122 4.20 41.59 10.83
CA HIS A 122 5.22 42.26 10.03
C HIS A 122 4.61 43.33 9.12
N LYS A 123 3.49 43.04 8.44
CA LYS A 123 2.74 44.01 7.62
C LYS A 123 2.27 45.22 8.43
N CYS A 124 1.86 45.02 9.69
CA CYS A 124 1.38 46.10 10.55
C CYS A 124 2.50 46.92 11.22
N THR A 125 3.64 46.30 11.54
CA THR A 125 4.66 46.91 12.44
C THR A 125 5.95 47.30 11.71
N GLY A 126 6.29 46.66 10.59
CA GLY A 126 7.52 46.92 9.83
C GLY A 126 8.85 46.64 10.56
N ALA A 127 8.81 46.01 11.74
CA ALA A 127 9.99 45.85 12.59
C ALA A 127 10.96 44.74 12.10
N PRO A 128 12.28 45.00 12.06
CA PRO A 128 13.29 44.05 11.54
C PRO A 128 13.49 42.80 12.41
N GLY A 129 13.12 42.85 13.70
CA GLY A 129 13.16 41.68 14.59
C GLY A 129 12.09 40.62 14.27
N ILE A 130 11.00 41.03 13.61
CA ILE A 130 9.88 40.16 13.24
C ILE A 130 10.19 39.43 11.95
N TRP A 131 10.88 40.10 11.02
CA TRP A 131 11.39 39.50 9.78
C TRP A 131 12.28 38.29 10.05
N ARG A 132 13.27 38.41 10.96
CA ARG A 132 14.16 37.28 11.30
C ARG A 132 13.40 36.08 11.88
N ARG A 133 12.33 36.33 12.65
CA ARG A 133 11.49 35.27 13.21
C ARG A 133 10.63 34.62 12.14
N LEU A 134 10.10 35.41 11.21
CA LEU A 134 9.37 34.94 10.04
C LEU A 134 10.25 34.03 9.18
N GLU A 135 11.45 34.50 8.83
CA GLU A 135 12.42 33.76 8.04
C GLU A 135 12.75 32.40 8.69
N ALA A 136 13.04 32.40 9.99
CA ALA A 136 13.29 31.18 10.75
C ALA A 136 12.09 30.21 10.77
N ALA A 137 10.86 30.74 10.88
CA ALA A 137 9.64 29.93 10.85
C ALA A 137 9.38 29.34 9.44
N CYS A 138 9.61 30.12 8.40
CA CYS A 138 9.54 29.68 7.00
C CYS A 138 10.57 28.59 6.70
N THR A 139 11.82 28.73 7.16
CA THR A 139 12.85 27.69 7.00
C THR A 139 12.44 26.39 7.70
N GLN A 140 11.88 26.48 8.91
CA GLN A 140 11.39 25.30 9.63
C GLN A 140 10.23 24.61 8.90
N LEU A 141 9.29 25.39 8.36
CA LEU A 141 8.18 24.84 7.57
C LEU A 141 8.69 24.18 6.27
N ALA A 142 9.61 24.85 5.57
CA ALA A 142 10.25 24.31 4.37
C ALA A 142 11.00 23.00 4.65
N GLY A 143 11.66 22.88 5.80
CA GLY A 143 12.27 21.62 6.24
C GLY A 143 11.26 20.48 6.41
N LEU A 144 10.11 20.76 7.04
CA LEU A 144 9.02 19.77 7.19
C LEU A 144 8.41 19.34 5.85
N ASP A 145 8.36 20.24 4.86
CA ASP A 145 7.88 19.94 3.52
C ASP A 145 8.93 19.19 2.69
N GLN A 146 10.21 19.50 2.86
CA GLN A 146 11.32 18.79 2.23
C GLN A 146 11.35 17.32 2.68
N ASP A 147 11.23 17.05 4.00
CA ASP A 147 11.12 15.69 4.53
C ASP A 147 10.01 14.93 3.79
N ARG A 148 8.86 15.56 3.54
CA ARG A 148 7.74 14.93 2.83
C ARG A 148 8.01 14.70 1.34
N ALA A 149 8.74 15.63 0.71
CA ALA A 149 9.14 15.58 -0.69
C ALA A 149 10.15 14.46 -0.93
N GLU A 150 11.07 14.19 0.01
CA GLU A 150 12.02 13.07 -0.06
C GLU A 150 11.32 11.70 -0.14
N TYR A 151 10.16 11.55 0.50
CA TYR A 151 9.36 10.32 0.41
C TYR A 151 8.50 10.25 -0.88
N ALA A 152 8.41 11.32 -1.69
CA ALA A 152 7.65 11.32 -2.94
C ALA A 152 8.25 10.39 -4.02
N PRO A 153 9.56 10.41 -4.33
CA PRO A 153 10.15 9.48 -5.29
C PRO A 153 10.04 8.02 -4.84
N LEU A 154 10.12 7.72 -3.55
CA LEU A 154 9.89 6.37 -3.02
C LEU A 154 8.47 5.88 -3.30
N ARG A 155 7.46 6.76 -3.16
CA ARG A 155 6.06 6.46 -3.51
C ARG A 155 5.87 6.30 -5.02
N MET A 156 6.49 7.15 -5.82
CA MET A 156 6.43 7.07 -7.29
C MET A 156 7.06 5.78 -7.80
N HIS A 157 8.32 5.51 -7.40
CA HIS A 157 9.05 4.29 -7.73
C HIS A 157 8.17 3.09 -7.37
N HIS A 158 7.67 3.01 -6.13
CA HIS A 158 6.76 1.94 -5.73
C HIS A 158 5.55 1.74 -6.65
N SER A 159 4.86 2.82 -7.06
CA SER A 159 3.76 2.74 -8.02
C SER A 159 4.22 2.22 -9.40
N PHE A 160 5.42 2.58 -9.85
CA PHE A 160 6.00 2.06 -11.08
C PHE A 160 6.30 0.55 -11.00
N TYR A 161 6.84 0.03 -9.87
CA TYR A 161 7.15 -1.41 -9.74
C TYR A 161 5.91 -2.29 -9.62
N VAL A 162 4.83 -1.78 -9.03
CA VAL A 162 3.62 -2.57 -8.81
C VAL A 162 2.74 -2.65 -10.07
N GLY A 163 2.76 -1.63 -10.94
CA GLY A 163 1.88 -1.57 -12.13
C GLY A 163 2.53 -1.88 -13.49
N GLY A 164 3.85 -2.13 -13.58
CA GLY A 164 4.55 -2.12 -14.86
C GLY A 164 4.88 -3.49 -15.47
N LYS A 165 4.21 -3.88 -16.57
CA LYS A 165 4.64 -5.01 -17.45
C LYS A 165 6.06 -4.84 -18.04
N ARG A 166 6.57 -3.60 -18.13
CA ARG A 166 7.94 -3.27 -18.59
C ARG A 166 9.02 -3.52 -17.52
N MET A 167 8.64 -3.83 -16.27
CA MET A 167 9.56 -3.86 -15.13
C MET A 167 10.41 -5.14 -15.06
N CYS A 168 9.85 -6.31 -15.36
CA CYS A 168 10.63 -7.55 -15.44
C CYS A 168 11.73 -7.47 -16.51
N TRP A 169 11.48 -6.72 -17.57
CA TRP A 169 12.40 -6.56 -18.69
C TRP A 169 13.58 -5.63 -18.36
N LEU A 170 13.33 -4.50 -17.69
CA LEU A 170 14.39 -3.57 -17.26
C LEU A 170 15.19 -4.11 -16.08
N LEU A 171 14.56 -4.79 -15.11
CA LEU A 171 15.30 -5.49 -14.04
C LEU A 171 16.17 -6.61 -14.61
N ALA A 172 15.66 -7.41 -15.54
CA ALA A 172 16.47 -8.41 -16.23
C ALA A 172 17.63 -7.75 -17.00
N SER A 173 17.38 -6.64 -17.71
CA SER A 173 18.41 -5.91 -18.45
C SER A 173 19.50 -5.32 -17.53
N CYS A 174 19.11 -4.70 -16.41
CA CYS A 174 20.05 -4.16 -15.41
C CYS A 174 20.84 -5.27 -14.68
N LEU A 175 20.22 -6.42 -14.41
CA LEU A 175 20.92 -7.56 -13.81
C LEU A 175 21.86 -8.24 -14.82
N CYS A 176 21.52 -8.27 -16.10
CA CYS A 176 22.40 -8.74 -17.17
C CYS A 176 23.60 -7.80 -17.42
N ALA A 177 23.49 -6.51 -17.09
CA ALA A 177 24.58 -5.53 -17.23
C ALA A 177 25.58 -5.52 -16.06
N LEU A 178 25.34 -6.32 -15.01
CA LEU A 178 26.21 -6.47 -13.83
C LEU A 178 27.08 -7.75 -13.89
N ARG A 179 27.21 -8.35 -15.08
CA ARG A 179 28.05 -9.52 -15.37
C ARG A 179 29.08 -9.18 -16.43
#